data_AF-A0A9X9HSM5-F1
#
_entry.id   AF-A0A9X9HSM5-F1
#
_cell.length_a   1.000
_cell.length_b   1.000
_cell.length_c   1.000
_cell.angle_alpha   90.00
_cell.angle_beta   90.00
_cell.angle_gamma   90.00
#
_symmetry.space_group_name_H-M   'P 1'
#
loop_
_entity.id
_entity.type
_entity.pdbx_description
1 polymer ?
#
loop_
_entity_poly.entity_id
_entity_poly.type
_entity_poly.pdbx_seq_one_letter_code
_entity_poly.pdbx_strand_id
1 'polypeptide(L)'
;MEQVNLYEILGVSQDADINVIREAYGKLVANPDIQKDAERFKAIGQAFEVLSHPEKRLAYDAAMQYERQEVQDNGFNNTVVNHTENYNTGNNNMGANMVNKSNSEVKNYVFIAYITYALGLFIWFAPVVGVILAYVKHDEAQGSIYASHIDWLIKTFWVSLVGMLFGMLTILILIGWLILAATGVWLIYRVVVGLIKLNDDKPVSNQGWF
;
A
#
# COMPACT_ATOMS: atom_id res chain seq x y z
N MET A 1 15.95 11.80 35.94
CA MET A 1 14.93 10.74 35.99
C MET A 1 15.60 9.50 35.44
N GLU A 2 15.54 8.38 36.14
CA GLU A 2 16.11 7.11 35.66
C GLU A 2 15.36 6.71 34.39
N GLN A 3 16.02 6.76 33.24
CA GLN A 3 15.39 6.46 31.96
C GLN A 3 15.20 4.95 31.86
N VAL A 4 13.95 4.49 32.00
CA VAL A 4 13.64 3.07 32.00
C VAL A 4 13.95 2.47 30.63
N ASN A 5 14.83 1.47 30.60
CA ASN A 5 15.23 0.80 29.37
C ASN A 5 14.10 -0.12 28.87
N LEU A 6 13.65 0.08 27.62
CA LEU A 6 12.55 -0.69 27.04
C LEU A 6 12.88 -2.18 26.87
N TYR A 7 14.16 -2.51 26.65
CA TYR A 7 14.62 -3.90 26.57
C TYR A 7 14.56 -4.60 27.93
N GLU A 8 14.87 -3.87 29.01
CA GLU A 8 14.78 -4.37 30.38
C GLU A 8 13.32 -4.59 30.80
N ILE A 9 12.39 -3.73 30.36
CA ILE A 9 10.95 -3.91 30.60
C ILE A 9 10.44 -5.23 30.02
N LEU A 10 10.90 -5.60 28.82
CA LEU A 10 10.53 -6.87 28.19
C LEU A 10 11.41 -8.05 28.62
N GLY A 11 12.49 -7.80 29.36
CA GLY A 11 13.45 -8.83 29.78
C GLY A 11 14.21 -9.46 28.61
N VAL A 12 14.46 -8.70 27.55
CA VAL A 12 15.13 -9.17 26.33
C VAL A 12 16.44 -8.40 26.10
N SER A 13 17.37 -9.00 25.36
CA SER A 13 18.64 -8.35 25.01
C SER A 13 18.44 -7.28 23.93
N GLN A 14 19.34 -6.29 23.88
CA GLN A 14 19.30 -5.21 22.88
C GLN A 14 19.53 -5.73 21.45
N ASP A 15 20.16 -6.89 21.29
CA ASP A 15 20.36 -7.59 20.01
C ASP A 15 19.25 -8.61 19.69
N ALA A 16 18.23 -8.73 20.53
CA ALA A 16 17.17 -9.74 20.36
C ALA A 16 16.41 -9.56 19.03
N ASP A 17 16.12 -10.67 18.36
CA ASP A 17 15.29 -10.68 17.15
C ASP A 17 13.83 -10.31 17.45
N ILE A 18 13.10 -9.82 16.44
CA ILE A 18 11.69 -9.44 16.56
C ILE A 18 10.80 -10.59 17.09
N ASN A 19 11.13 -11.83 16.75
CA ASN A 19 10.37 -12.99 17.21
C ASN A 19 10.55 -13.21 18.71
N VAL A 20 11.76 -12.97 19.24
CA VAL A 20 12.05 -13.05 20.67
C VAL A 20 11.31 -11.97 21.45
N ILE A 21 11.24 -10.75 20.89
CA ILE A 21 10.49 -9.62 21.48
C ILE A 21 8.99 -9.94 21.55
N ARG A 22 8.42 -10.51 20.48
CA ARG A 22 7.00 -10.90 20.43
C ARG A 22 6.70 -12.05 21.39
N GLU A 23 7.59 -13.02 21.50
CA GLU A 23 7.47 -14.13 22.43
C GLU A 23 7.52 -13.66 23.89
N ALA A 24 8.47 -12.78 24.22
CA ALA A 24 8.60 -12.20 25.56
C ALA A 24 7.35 -11.38 25.96
N TYR A 25 6.86 -10.53 25.06
CA TYR A 25 5.60 -9.80 25.27
C TYR A 25 4.43 -10.74 25.53
N GLY A 26 4.27 -11.80 24.72
CA GLY A 26 3.21 -12.80 24.89
C GLY A 26 3.27 -13.49 26.25
N LYS A 27 4.46 -13.88 26.72
CA LYS A 27 4.67 -14.49 28.04
C LYS A 27 4.32 -13.54 29.18
N LEU A 28 4.66 -12.26 29.05
CA LEU A 28 4.39 -11.25 30.08
C LEU A 28 2.90 -10.91 30.18
N VAL A 29 2.21 -10.74 29.04
CA VAL A 29 0.77 -10.47 29.01
C VAL A 29 -0.04 -11.66 29.53
N ALA A 30 0.41 -12.88 29.28
CA ALA A 30 -0.24 -14.09 29.79
C ALA A 30 -0.09 -14.27 31.31
N ASN A 31 0.82 -13.54 31.97
CA ASN A 31 1.04 -13.63 33.41
C ASN A 31 -0.11 -12.92 34.18
N PRO A 32 -0.88 -13.65 35.02
CA PRO A 32 -1.97 -13.06 35.81
C PRO A 32 -1.53 -11.93 36.75
N ASP A 33 -0.27 -11.94 37.21
CA ASP A 33 0.26 -10.90 38.10
C ASP A 33 0.50 -9.58 37.35
N ILE A 34 0.90 -9.66 36.08
CA ILE A 34 1.07 -8.48 35.22
C ILE A 34 -0.29 -7.88 34.83
N GLN A 35 -1.32 -8.71 34.62
CA GLN A 35 -2.67 -8.23 34.31
C GLN A 35 -3.31 -7.46 35.48
N LYS A 36 -2.91 -7.75 36.72
CA LYS A 36 -3.37 -7.04 37.92
C LYS A 36 -2.62 -5.72 38.15
N ASP A 37 -1.46 -5.55 37.53
CA ASP A 37 -0.61 -4.37 37.64
C ASP A 37 -0.74 -3.52 36.37
N ALA A 38 -1.64 -2.54 36.42
CA ALA A 38 -1.95 -1.67 35.28
C ALA A 38 -0.75 -0.84 34.82
N GLU A 39 0.15 -0.45 35.72
CA GLU A 39 1.32 0.35 35.36
C GLU A 39 2.34 -0.50 34.61
N ARG A 40 2.62 -1.71 35.10
CA ARG A 40 3.51 -2.64 34.41
C ARG A 40 2.95 -3.10 33.08
N PHE A 41 1.65 -3.40 33.02
CA PHE A 41 0.98 -3.76 31.76
C PHE A 41 1.13 -2.66 30.72
N LYS A 42 0.93 -1.39 31.13
CA LYS A 42 1.11 -0.22 30.25
C LYS A 42 2.57 -0.07 29.81
N ALA A 43 3.53 -0.21 30.72
CA ALA A 43 4.96 -0.12 30.39
C ALA A 43 5.39 -1.21 29.39
N ILE A 44 4.91 -2.45 29.57
CA ILE A 44 5.17 -3.58 28.67
C ILE A 44 4.56 -3.32 27.29
N GLY A 45 3.34 -2.78 27.22
CA GLY A 45 2.71 -2.38 25.97
C GLY A 45 3.48 -1.28 25.24
N GLN A 46 3.96 -0.27 25.96
CA GLN A 46 4.77 0.82 25.39
C GLN A 46 6.12 0.32 24.88
N ALA A 47 6.79 -0.55 25.64
CA ALA A 47 8.04 -1.17 25.24
C ALA A 47 7.85 -2.02 23.98
N PHE A 48 6.79 -2.83 23.93
CA PHE A 48 6.47 -3.63 22.74
C PHE A 48 6.13 -2.75 21.53
N GLU A 49 5.36 -1.67 21.70
CA GLU A 49 4.98 -0.76 20.62
C GLU A 49 6.20 -0.15 19.93
N VAL A 50 7.21 0.24 20.70
CA VAL A 50 8.47 0.82 20.17
C VAL A 50 9.38 -0.27 19.63
N LEU A 51 9.58 -1.37 20.35
CA LEU A 51 10.56 -2.40 19.99
C LEU A 51 10.07 -3.38 18.90
N SER A 52 8.76 -3.49 18.68
CA SER A 52 8.20 -4.37 17.64
C SER A 52 8.28 -3.78 16.22
N HIS A 53 8.46 -2.46 16.10
CA HIS A 53 8.58 -1.77 14.83
C HIS A 53 10.06 -1.43 14.56
N PRO A 54 10.68 -1.94 13.48
CA PRO A 54 12.10 -1.73 13.21
C PRO A 54 12.53 -0.26 13.23
N GLU A 55 11.71 0.63 12.68
CA GLU A 55 11.99 2.07 12.65
C GLU A 55 11.96 2.72 14.03
N LYS A 56 10.96 2.37 14.85
CA LYS A 56 10.82 2.93 16.22
C LYS A 56 11.92 2.41 17.14
N ARG A 57 12.29 1.13 17.00
CA ARG A 57 13.42 0.52 17.71
C ARG A 57 14.73 1.22 17.37
N LEU A 58 14.98 1.46 16.08
CA LEU A 58 16.18 2.17 15.63
C LEU A 58 16.24 3.61 16.17
N ALA A 59 15.12 4.33 16.15
CA ALA A 59 15.04 5.68 16.71
C ALA A 59 15.31 5.69 18.22
N TYR A 60 14.78 4.70 18.94
CA TYR A 60 15.03 4.52 20.37
C TYR A 60 16.50 4.19 20.66
N ASP A 61 17.11 3.26 19.91
CA ASP A 61 18.51 2.90 20.05
C ASP A 61 19.44 4.08 19.76
N ALA A 62 19.11 4.89 18.75
CA ALA A 62 19.85 6.11 18.42
C ALA A 62 19.74 7.15 19.55
N ALA A 63 18.54 7.39 20.08
CA ALA A 63 18.33 8.30 21.21
C ALA A 63 19.13 7.87 22.46
N MET A 64 19.11 6.57 22.78
CA MET A 64 19.89 5.97 23.88
C MET A 64 21.41 6.14 23.68
N GLN A 65 21.89 6.18 22.43
CA GLN A 65 23.30 6.45 22.15
C GLN A 65 23.67 7.92 22.36
N TYR A 66 22.81 8.86 21.95
CA TYR A 66 23.02 10.30 22.20
C TYR A 66 23.01 10.63 23.69
N GLU A 67 22.10 10.04 24.46
CA GLU A 67 22.00 10.30 25.90
C GLU A 67 23.20 9.73 26.67
N ARG A 68 23.73 8.56 26.25
CA ARG A 68 25.01 8.05 26.78
C ARG A 68 26.20 8.97 26.50
N GLN A 69 26.17 9.72 25.39
CA GLN A 69 27.23 10.66 25.04
C GLN A 69 27.14 11.96 25.85
N GLU A 70 25.94 12.51 26.09
CA GLU A 70 25.77 13.71 26.93
C GLU A 70 26.13 13.49 28.41
N VAL A 71 25.94 12.26 28.92
CA VAL A 71 26.35 11.91 30.29
C VAL A 71 27.88 11.81 30.44
N GLN A 72 28.60 11.45 29.36
CA GLN A 72 30.08 11.41 29.38
C GLN A 72 30.71 12.81 29.30
N ASP A 73 30.13 13.74 28.53
CA ASP A 73 30.71 15.07 28.32
C ASP A 73 30.56 16.00 29.54
N ASN A 74 29.53 15.78 30.37
CA ASN A 74 29.32 16.55 31.62
C ASN A 74 30.11 16.04 32.83
N GLY A 75 31.01 15.06 32.66
CA GLY A 75 31.81 14.43 33.72
C GLY A 75 33.28 14.89 33.81
N PHE A 76 33.77 15.74 32.92
CA PHE A 76 35.21 16.03 32.80
C PHE A 76 35.54 17.52 32.89
N ASN A 77 35.39 18.09 34.09
CA ASN A 77 36.12 19.30 34.48
C ASN A 77 37.05 18.99 35.66
N ASN A 78 38.30 18.67 35.31
CA ASN A 78 39.56 19.11 35.92
C ASN A 78 40.62 18.00 35.89
N THR A 79 41.57 18.09 34.95
CA THR A 79 43.03 18.02 35.16
C THR A 79 43.68 17.93 33.76
N VAL A 80 44.43 18.98 33.41
CA VAL A 80 45.65 19.02 32.57
C VAL A 80 45.81 17.88 31.55
N VAL A 81 45.96 18.22 30.27
CA VAL A 81 47.18 17.98 29.47
C VAL A 81 46.89 18.34 28.01
N ASN A 82 47.74 19.21 27.47
CA ASN A 82 47.90 19.42 26.04
C ASN A 82 48.23 18.08 25.35
N HIS A 83 47.31 17.57 24.53
CA HIS A 83 47.67 16.73 23.41
C HIS A 83 46.92 17.24 22.18
N THR A 84 47.64 18.01 21.38
CA THR A 84 47.35 18.24 19.98
C THR A 84 47.28 16.91 19.25
N GLU A 85 46.09 16.45 18.90
CA GLU A 85 45.92 15.58 17.74
C GLU A 85 44.81 16.11 16.86
N ASN A 86 45.27 16.54 15.68
CA ASN A 86 44.49 17.00 14.56
C ASN A 86 43.80 15.79 13.94
N TYR A 87 42.64 15.41 14.46
CA TYR A 87 41.72 14.58 13.72
C TYR A 87 40.91 15.50 12.81
N ASN A 88 41.26 15.50 11.53
CA ASN A 88 40.29 15.82 10.48
C ASN A 88 39.04 15.00 10.78
N THR A 89 37.96 15.68 11.17
CA THR A 89 36.63 15.09 11.25
C THR A 89 36.30 14.56 9.87
N GLY A 90 36.56 13.27 9.68
CA GLY A 90 36.10 12.52 8.54
C GLY A 90 34.61 12.75 8.42
N ASN A 91 34.21 13.25 7.26
CA ASN A 91 32.84 13.48 6.88
C ASN A 91 31.97 12.26 7.21
N ASN A 92 31.20 12.32 8.30
CA ASN A 92 30.30 11.25 8.76
C ASN A 92 29.01 11.13 7.89
N ASN A 93 29.06 11.55 6.63
CA ASN A 93 27.95 11.42 5.68
C ASN A 93 27.84 10.01 5.07
N MET A 94 28.56 9.02 5.59
CA MET A 94 28.40 7.63 5.14
C MET A 94 27.21 6.95 5.80
N GLY A 95 26.92 7.21 7.08
CA GLY A 95 25.76 6.62 7.78
C GLY A 95 24.40 7.22 7.36
N ALA A 96 24.36 8.53 7.14
CA ALA A 96 23.15 9.24 6.73
C ALA A 96 22.69 8.88 5.30
N ASN A 97 23.60 8.49 4.41
CA ASN A 97 23.26 8.13 3.03
C ASN A 97 22.75 6.69 2.86
N MET A 98 23.12 5.76 3.74
CA MET A 98 22.67 4.36 3.63
C MET A 98 21.25 4.16 4.18
N VAL A 99 20.85 4.98 5.16
CA VAL A 99 19.51 4.96 5.77
C VAL A 99 18.47 5.70 4.90
N ASN A 100 18.89 6.72 4.14
CA ASN A 100 17.97 7.53 3.32
C ASN A 100 17.67 6.91 1.94
N LYS A 101 18.61 6.13 1.37
CA LYS A 101 18.40 5.45 0.09
C LYS A 101 17.39 4.30 0.19
N SER A 102 17.44 3.52 1.28
CA SER A 102 16.52 2.40 1.54
C SER A 102 15.07 2.86 1.76
N ASN A 103 14.87 3.89 2.60
CA ASN A 103 13.52 4.36 2.95
C ASN A 103 12.80 5.09 1.80
N SER A 104 13.52 5.84 0.95
CA SER A 104 12.91 6.50 -0.21
C SER A 104 12.52 5.51 -1.31
N GLU A 105 13.36 4.50 -1.58
CA GLU A 105 13.04 3.45 -2.54
C GLU A 105 11.80 2.67 -2.10
N VAL A 106 11.75 2.18 -0.85
CA VAL A 106 10.59 1.44 -0.32
C VAL A 106 9.33 2.30 -0.31
N LYS A 107 9.42 3.58 0.12
CA LYS A 107 8.29 4.52 0.06
C LYS A 107 7.76 4.71 -1.36
N ASN A 108 8.65 4.81 -2.34
CA ASN A 108 8.26 4.92 -3.75
C ASN A 108 7.57 3.65 -4.26
N TYR A 109 8.07 2.46 -3.92
CA TYR A 109 7.40 1.20 -4.25
C TYR A 109 6.00 1.11 -3.63
N VAL A 110 5.86 1.47 -2.35
CA VAL A 110 4.57 1.49 -1.65
C VAL A 110 3.62 2.51 -2.30
N PHE A 111 4.11 3.69 -2.66
CA PHE A 111 3.32 4.72 -3.35
C PHE A 111 2.85 4.26 -4.73
N ILE A 112 3.74 3.66 -5.54
CA ILE A 112 3.41 3.07 -6.85
C ILE A 112 2.36 1.97 -6.68
N ALA A 113 2.47 1.12 -5.66
CA ALA A 113 1.49 0.08 -5.38
C ALA A 113 0.10 0.66 -5.08
N TYR A 114 0.01 1.70 -4.25
CA TYR A 114 -1.25 2.41 -3.99
C TYR A 114 -1.86 3.05 -5.23
N ILE A 115 -1.04 3.72 -6.06
CA ILE A 115 -1.51 4.27 -7.34
C ILE A 115 -2.02 3.15 -8.25
N THR A 116 -1.30 2.02 -8.33
CA THR A 116 -1.68 0.88 -9.17
C THR A 116 -3.02 0.30 -8.72
N TYR A 117 -3.27 0.18 -7.42
CA TYR A 117 -4.56 -0.26 -6.89
C TYR A 117 -5.67 0.74 -7.19
N ALA A 118 -5.42 2.04 -7.02
CA ALA A 118 -6.40 3.09 -7.36
C ALA A 118 -6.76 3.10 -8.86
N LEU A 119 -5.76 2.95 -9.74
CA LEU A 119 -5.97 2.83 -11.19
C LEU A 119 -6.72 1.55 -11.55
N GLY A 120 -6.39 0.44 -10.90
CA GLY A 120 -7.07 -0.85 -11.06
C GLY A 120 -8.57 -0.77 -10.76
N LEU A 121 -8.95 -0.01 -9.73
CA LEU A 121 -10.37 0.25 -9.41
C LEU A 121 -11.06 1.07 -10.50
N PHE A 122 -10.37 2.06 -11.09
CA PHE A 122 -10.95 2.96 -12.08
C PHE A 122 -11.29 2.26 -13.42
N ILE A 123 -10.52 1.25 -13.81
CA ILE A 123 -10.72 0.49 -15.06
C ILE A 123 -12.13 -0.16 -15.11
N TRP A 124 -12.66 -0.56 -13.96
CA TRP A 124 -13.99 -1.17 -13.88
C TRP A 124 -15.14 -0.18 -14.02
N PHE A 125 -14.93 1.10 -13.68
CA PHE A 125 -15.97 2.13 -13.73
C PHE A 125 -15.93 2.98 -14.99
N ALA A 126 -14.81 3.01 -15.73
CA ALA A 126 -14.70 3.80 -16.96
C ALA A 126 -15.81 3.52 -18.00
N PRO A 127 -16.22 2.26 -18.26
CA PRO A 127 -17.34 1.98 -19.17
C PRO A 127 -18.69 2.54 -18.70
N VAL A 128 -18.89 2.70 -17.40
CA VAL A 128 -20.15 3.21 -16.81
C VAL A 128 -20.36 4.67 -17.20
N VAL A 129 -19.31 5.49 -17.13
CA VAL A 129 -19.37 6.90 -17.57
C VAL A 129 -19.74 7.00 -19.05
N GLY A 130 -19.13 6.14 -19.89
CA GLY A 130 -19.45 6.06 -21.32
C GLY A 130 -20.92 5.71 -21.58
N VAL A 131 -21.47 4.73 -20.85
CA VAL A 131 -22.89 4.34 -21.02
C VAL A 131 -23.85 5.41 -20.49
N ILE A 132 -23.51 6.09 -19.40
CA ILE A 132 -24.31 7.22 -18.88
C ILE A 132 -24.38 8.32 -19.93
N LEU A 133 -23.24 8.71 -20.52
CA LEU A 133 -23.22 9.69 -21.60
C LEU A 133 -24.04 9.24 -22.80
N ALA A 134 -23.97 7.94 -23.14
CA ALA A 134 -24.76 7.35 -24.21
C ALA A 134 -26.27 7.50 -23.94
N TYR A 135 -26.75 7.19 -22.74
CA TYR A 135 -28.16 7.40 -22.35
C TYR A 135 -28.55 8.88 -22.39
N VAL A 136 -27.71 9.78 -21.89
CA VAL A 136 -27.99 11.23 -21.86
C VAL A 136 -28.14 11.80 -23.28
N LYS A 137 -27.29 11.38 -24.21
CA LYS A 137 -27.31 11.87 -25.60
C LYS A 137 -28.18 11.06 -26.55
N HIS A 138 -28.82 10.00 -26.07
CA HIS A 138 -29.59 9.09 -26.91
C HIS A 138 -30.70 9.83 -27.69
N ASP A 139 -31.46 10.68 -27.00
CA ASP A 139 -32.61 11.35 -27.60
C ASP A 139 -32.22 12.46 -28.59
N GLU A 140 -31.12 13.16 -28.31
CA GLU A 140 -30.55 14.17 -29.23
C GLU A 140 -29.99 13.56 -30.51
N ALA A 141 -29.50 12.32 -30.43
CA ALA A 141 -28.94 11.62 -31.58
C ALA A 141 -30.02 11.03 -32.50
N GLN A 142 -31.29 11.00 -32.08
CA GLN A 142 -32.39 10.42 -32.88
C GLN A 142 -32.52 11.12 -34.24
N GLY A 143 -32.58 10.33 -35.32
CA GLY A 143 -32.56 10.84 -36.70
C GLY A 143 -31.17 11.04 -37.29
N SER A 144 -30.09 10.86 -36.51
CA SER A 144 -28.71 10.83 -37.00
C SER A 144 -28.17 9.39 -37.12
N ILE A 145 -27.06 9.23 -37.85
CA ILE A 145 -26.33 7.95 -37.93
C ILE A 145 -25.79 7.49 -36.56
N TYR A 146 -25.60 8.43 -35.62
CA TYR A 146 -25.00 8.18 -34.30
C TYR A 146 -25.96 7.53 -33.31
N ALA A 147 -27.29 7.63 -33.49
CA ALA A 147 -28.26 6.93 -32.65
C ALA A 147 -28.00 5.41 -32.62
N SER A 148 -27.70 4.83 -33.79
CA SER A 148 -27.37 3.41 -33.90
C SER A 148 -26.11 3.03 -33.09
N HIS A 149 -25.12 3.93 -33.02
CA HIS A 149 -23.89 3.74 -32.25
C HIS A 149 -24.14 3.82 -30.74
N ILE A 150 -25.02 4.73 -30.31
CA ILE A 150 -25.45 4.82 -28.91
C ILE A 150 -26.15 3.53 -28.48
N ASP A 151 -27.12 3.04 -29.27
CA ASP A 151 -27.78 1.75 -29.04
C ASP A 151 -26.79 0.59 -28.97
N TRP A 152 -25.81 0.59 -29.88
CA TRP A 152 -24.78 -0.44 -29.95
C TRP A 152 -23.90 -0.45 -28.70
N LEU A 153 -23.50 0.73 -28.20
CA LEU A 153 -22.73 0.86 -26.96
C LEU A 153 -23.52 0.43 -25.74
N ILE A 154 -24.79 0.88 -25.61
CA ILE A 154 -25.66 0.51 -24.50
C ILE A 154 -25.85 -1.01 -24.43
N LYS A 155 -26.18 -1.66 -25.56
CA LYS A 155 -26.33 -3.12 -25.62
C LYS A 155 -25.02 -3.84 -25.29
N THR A 156 -23.89 -3.35 -25.81
CA THR A 156 -22.58 -3.94 -25.57
C THR A 156 -22.22 -3.89 -24.09
N PHE A 157 -22.48 -2.77 -23.42
CA PHE A 157 -22.28 -2.62 -21.98
C PHE A 157 -23.07 -3.66 -21.19
N TRP A 158 -24.40 -3.73 -21.36
CA TRP A 158 -25.24 -4.63 -20.56
C TRP A 158 -24.93 -6.12 -20.78
N VAL A 159 -24.65 -6.54 -22.02
CA VAL A 159 -24.24 -7.92 -22.30
C VAL A 159 -22.89 -8.23 -21.66
N SER A 160 -21.92 -7.33 -21.78
CA SER A 160 -20.60 -7.53 -21.17
C SER A 160 -20.69 -7.57 -19.64
N LEU A 161 -21.54 -6.75 -19.04
CA LEU A 161 -21.76 -6.73 -17.59
C LEU A 161 -22.34 -8.07 -17.11
N VAL A 162 -23.38 -8.57 -17.77
CA VAL A 162 -23.99 -9.88 -17.44
C VAL A 162 -22.98 -11.01 -17.67
N GLY A 163 -22.28 -11.01 -18.80
CA GLY A 163 -21.26 -12.02 -19.11
C GLY A 163 -20.11 -12.05 -18.12
N MET A 164 -19.63 -10.87 -17.69
CA MET A 164 -18.60 -10.74 -16.66
C MET A 164 -19.10 -11.22 -15.30
N LEU A 165 -20.28 -10.79 -14.85
CA LEU A 165 -20.86 -11.23 -13.57
C LEU A 165 -21.07 -12.76 -13.55
N PHE A 166 -21.59 -13.33 -14.63
CA PHE A 166 -21.80 -14.77 -14.75
C PHE A 166 -20.48 -15.55 -14.83
N GLY A 167 -19.50 -15.03 -15.58
CA GLY A 167 -18.14 -15.59 -15.64
C GLY A 167 -17.45 -15.59 -14.27
N MET A 168 -17.56 -14.51 -13.52
CA MET A 168 -17.03 -14.42 -12.15
C MET A 168 -17.72 -15.40 -11.20
N LEU A 169 -19.05 -15.54 -11.27
CA LEU A 169 -19.81 -16.45 -10.43
C LEU A 169 -19.41 -17.92 -10.63
N THR A 170 -19.12 -18.29 -11.88
CA THR A 170 -18.79 -19.67 -12.29
C THR A 170 -17.29 -20.01 -12.17
N ILE A 171 -16.46 -19.08 -11.67
CA ILE A 171 -15.00 -19.28 -11.60
C ILE A 171 -14.60 -20.45 -10.68
N LEU A 172 -15.43 -20.76 -9.67
CA LEU A 172 -15.23 -21.88 -8.75
C LEU A 172 -15.26 -23.24 -9.46
N ILE A 173 -15.95 -23.35 -10.60
CA ILE A 173 -16.08 -24.57 -11.40
C ILE A 173 -15.04 -24.56 -12.55
N LEU A 174 -14.05 -23.65 -12.52
CA LEU A 174 -13.01 -23.43 -13.53
C LEU A 174 -13.51 -23.03 -14.94
N ILE A 175 -14.80 -23.17 -15.25
CA ILE A 175 -15.42 -22.76 -16.51
C ILE A 175 -15.49 -21.23 -16.67
N GLY A 176 -15.51 -20.49 -15.55
CA GLY A 176 -15.63 -19.03 -15.55
C GLY A 176 -14.55 -18.32 -16.37
N TRP A 177 -13.33 -18.85 -16.39
CA TRP A 177 -12.23 -18.28 -17.20
C TRP A 177 -12.53 -18.29 -18.71
N LEU A 178 -13.19 -19.34 -19.22
CA LEU A 178 -13.59 -19.41 -20.63
C LEU A 178 -14.71 -18.42 -20.95
N ILE A 179 -15.67 -18.27 -20.05
CA ILE A 179 -16.78 -17.31 -20.20
C ILE A 179 -16.24 -15.87 -20.19
N LEU A 180 -15.33 -15.56 -19.27
CA LEU A 180 -14.68 -14.24 -19.19
C LEU A 180 -13.83 -13.96 -20.43
N ALA A 181 -13.06 -14.94 -20.93
CA ALA A 181 -12.27 -14.80 -22.14
C ALA A 181 -13.16 -14.58 -23.37
N ALA A 182 -14.22 -15.38 -23.54
CA ALA A 182 -15.17 -15.22 -24.64
C ALA A 182 -15.88 -13.86 -24.59
N THR A 183 -16.31 -13.43 -23.40
CA THR A 183 -16.92 -12.10 -23.19
C THR A 183 -15.93 -10.98 -23.52
N GLY A 184 -14.66 -11.13 -23.12
CA GLY A 184 -13.60 -10.17 -23.41
C GLY A 184 -13.31 -10.05 -24.92
N VAL A 185 -13.16 -11.16 -25.62
CA VAL A 185 -12.96 -11.19 -27.08
C VAL A 185 -14.16 -10.57 -27.80
N TRP A 186 -15.38 -10.93 -27.39
CA TRP A 186 -16.61 -10.37 -27.95
C TRP A 186 -16.72 -8.86 -27.71
N LEU A 187 -16.38 -8.37 -26.50
CA LEU A 187 -16.37 -6.95 -26.16
C LEU A 187 -15.38 -6.17 -27.04
N ILE A 188 -14.15 -6.68 -27.18
CA ILE A 188 -13.12 -6.05 -28.02
C ILE A 188 -13.60 -5.96 -29.47
N TYR A 189 -14.11 -7.05 -30.03
CA TYR A 189 -14.68 -7.07 -31.37
C TYR A 189 -15.77 -6.01 -31.55
N ARG A 190 -16.74 -5.93 -30.62
CA ARG A 190 -17.86 -4.98 -30.68
C ARG A 190 -17.40 -3.52 -30.64
N VAL A 191 -16.41 -3.21 -29.80
CA VAL A 191 -15.85 -1.86 -29.68
C VAL A 191 -15.11 -1.49 -30.97
N VAL A 192 -14.26 -2.38 -31.47
CA VAL A 192 -13.47 -2.12 -32.70
C VAL A 192 -14.38 -1.93 -33.92
N VAL A 193 -15.40 -2.78 -34.10
CA VAL A 193 -16.35 -2.64 -35.22
C VAL A 193 -17.16 -1.35 -35.11
N GLY A 194 -17.61 -1.01 -33.90
CA GLY A 194 -18.30 0.26 -33.65
C GLY A 194 -17.43 1.46 -34.04
N LEU A 195 -16.18 1.48 -33.58
CA LEU A 195 -15.23 2.56 -33.89
C LEU A 195 -14.90 2.66 -35.38
N ILE A 196 -14.68 1.53 -36.08
CA ILE A 196 -14.42 1.53 -37.53
C ILE A 196 -15.62 2.12 -38.27
N LYS A 197 -16.84 1.69 -37.95
CA LYS A 197 -18.06 2.20 -38.60
C LYS A 197 -18.33 3.67 -38.27
N LEU A 198 -17.98 4.10 -37.05
CA LEU A 198 -18.08 5.49 -36.65
C LEU A 198 -17.11 6.37 -37.46
N ASN A 199 -15.87 5.92 -37.63
CA ASN A 199 -14.86 6.61 -38.44
C ASN A 199 -15.22 6.67 -39.93
N ASP A 200 -15.99 5.68 -40.41
CA ASP A 200 -16.50 5.61 -41.77
C ASP A 200 -17.83 6.37 -41.99
N ASP A 201 -18.37 7.06 -40.98
CA ASP A 201 -19.71 7.69 -40.99
C ASP A 201 -20.84 6.72 -41.40
N LYS A 202 -20.71 5.44 -41.04
CA LYS A 202 -21.69 4.39 -41.32
C LYS A 202 -22.47 4.00 -40.06
N PRO A 203 -23.77 3.65 -40.18
CA PRO A 203 -24.54 3.13 -39.07
C PRO A 203 -24.10 1.71 -38.69
N VAL A 204 -24.34 1.35 -37.43
CA VAL A 204 -24.20 -0.03 -36.92
C VAL A 204 -25.56 -0.72 -36.91
N SER A 205 -25.57 -2.05 -37.08
CA SER A 205 -26.79 -2.83 -37.03
C SER A 205 -27.27 -2.96 -35.58
N ASN A 206 -28.47 -2.48 -35.30
CA ASN A 206 -29.11 -2.62 -33.98
C ASN A 206 -30.09 -3.81 -33.90
N GLN A 207 -30.31 -4.51 -35.02
CA GLN A 207 -31.24 -5.65 -35.16
C GLN A 207 -30.62 -7.02 -34.81
N GLY A 208 -29.30 -7.09 -34.64
CA GLY A 208 -28.56 -8.33 -34.40
C GLY A 208 -27.60 -8.23 -33.22
N TRP A 209 -27.28 -9.40 -32.64
CA TRP A 209 -26.34 -9.52 -31.53
C TRP A 209 -24.88 -9.68 -31.99
N PHE A 210 -24.67 -9.85 -33.30
CA PHE A 210 -23.38 -10.01 -33.98
C PHE A 210 -23.20 -8.92 -35.04
#